data_AF-A0AAU2IU28-F1
#
_entry.id   AF-A0AAU2IU28-F1
#
_cell.length_a   1.000
_cell.length_b   1.000
_cell.length_c   1.000
_cell.angle_alpha   90.00
_cell.angle_beta   90.00
_cell.angle_gamma   90.00
#
_symmetry.space_group_name_H-M   'P 1'
#
loop_
_entity.id
_entity.type
_entity.pdbx_description
1 polymer ?
#
loop_
_entity_poly.entity_id
_entity_poly.type
_entity_poly.pdbx_seq_one_letter_code
_entity_poly.pdbx_strand_id
1 'polypeptide(L)'
;MGASLYPPPVAPDPTPDVVTSGLTAGAGVTVNNFQGRKINGVCSFGFDLAITTKFNAGATAPYNLADVVIATLPAGYRPARTVTALYSTGYADGECDVTTNGEVTIRTTNTYSLEVGETIRCSGAFVL
;
A
#
# COMPACT_ATOMS: atom_id res chain seq x y z
N MET A 1 -20.31 41.00 20.65
CA MET A 1 -19.12 40.42 19.97
C MET A 1 -18.87 39.05 20.55
N GLY A 2 -19.62 38.04 20.10
CA GLY A 2 -19.49 36.67 20.61
C GLY A 2 -18.22 36.03 20.04
N ALA A 3 -17.22 35.80 20.87
CA ALA A 3 -16.07 35.00 20.48
C ALA A 3 -16.56 33.58 20.14
N SER A 4 -16.19 33.07 18.97
CA SER A 4 -16.37 31.65 18.64
C SER A 4 -15.70 30.83 19.75
N LEU A 5 -16.49 30.10 20.53
CA LEU A 5 -16.00 29.18 21.57
C LEU A 5 -15.19 28.00 21.00
N TYR A 6 -15.03 27.94 19.68
CA TYR A 6 -14.31 26.90 18.98
C TYR A 6 -13.25 27.54 18.06
N PRO A 7 -11.94 27.49 18.41
CA PRO A 7 -10.90 27.78 17.44
C PRO A 7 -10.99 26.75 16.30
N PRO A 8 -10.71 27.14 15.04
CA PRO A 8 -10.64 26.18 13.94
C PRO A 8 -9.60 25.10 14.28
N PRO A 9 -9.76 23.86 13.77
CA PRO A 9 -8.76 22.82 13.96
C PRO A 9 -7.36 23.35 13.64
N VAL A 10 -6.48 23.38 14.65
CA VAL A 10 -5.10 23.82 14.47
C VAL A 10 -4.44 22.83 13.53
N ALA A 11 -3.79 23.34 12.48
CA ALA A 11 -3.04 22.48 11.57
C ALA A 11 -2.01 21.67 12.37
N PRO A 12 -1.85 20.36 12.08
CA PRO A 12 -0.88 19.55 12.79
C PRO A 12 0.52 20.18 12.68
N ASP A 13 1.19 20.32 13.83
CA ASP A 13 2.59 20.71 13.96
C ASP A 13 3.38 19.52 14.54
N PRO A 14 4.35 18.96 13.81
CA PRO A 14 4.80 19.35 12.46
C PRO A 14 3.78 19.06 11.36
N THR A 15 3.84 19.85 10.29
CA THR A 15 3.06 19.61 9.07
C THR A 15 3.46 18.26 8.47
N PRO A 16 2.50 17.37 8.13
CA PRO A 16 2.80 16.09 7.52
C PRO A 16 3.49 16.25 6.16
N ASP A 17 4.53 15.45 5.91
CA ASP A 17 5.15 15.32 4.59
C ASP A 17 4.32 14.36 3.73
N VAL A 18 3.79 14.84 2.61
CA VAL A 18 2.86 14.09 1.75
C VAL A 18 3.37 14.05 0.31
N VAL A 19 3.41 12.85 -0.27
CA VAL A 19 3.69 12.63 -1.70
C VAL A 19 2.54 11.86 -2.33
N THR A 20 2.24 12.17 -3.59
CA THR A 20 1.21 11.51 -4.39
C THR A 20 1.77 10.85 -5.65
N SER A 21 3.10 10.81 -5.79
CA SER A 21 3.80 10.22 -6.92
C SER A 21 5.09 9.53 -6.46
N GLY A 22 5.71 8.76 -7.36
CA GLY A 22 6.97 8.05 -7.10
C GLY A 22 6.83 6.57 -6.76
N LEU A 23 5.60 6.07 -6.58
CA LEU A 23 5.35 4.62 -6.57
C LEU A 23 5.68 4.04 -7.94
N THR A 24 6.47 2.97 -7.97
CA THR A 24 6.76 2.23 -9.19
C THR A 24 5.94 0.95 -9.21
N ALA A 25 5.18 0.70 -10.28
CA ALA A 25 4.43 -0.54 -10.43
C ALA A 25 5.36 -1.71 -10.81
N GLY A 26 5.06 -2.89 -10.28
CA GLY A 26 5.65 -4.16 -10.71
C GLY A 26 5.09 -4.64 -12.06
N ALA A 27 5.55 -5.79 -12.53
CA ALA A 27 5.03 -6.39 -13.75
C ALA A 27 3.56 -6.82 -13.58
N GLY A 28 2.76 -6.68 -14.64
CA GLY A 28 1.35 -7.11 -14.65
C GLY A 28 0.37 -6.17 -13.94
N VAL A 29 0.83 -5.01 -13.49
CA VAL A 29 0.02 -3.98 -12.84
C VAL A 29 0.44 -2.57 -13.27
N THR A 30 -0.43 -1.58 -13.10
CA THR A 30 -0.15 -0.16 -13.34
C THR A 30 -0.65 0.69 -12.18
N VAL A 31 0.05 1.78 -11.84
CA VAL A 31 -0.36 2.69 -10.76
C VAL A 31 -1.59 3.50 -11.18
N ASN A 32 -2.67 3.39 -10.42
CA ASN A 32 -3.84 4.28 -10.55
C ASN A 32 -3.72 5.48 -9.59
N ASN A 33 -3.34 5.20 -8.35
CA ASN A 33 -3.27 6.20 -7.28
C ASN A 33 -2.19 5.81 -6.26
N PHE A 34 -1.58 6.82 -5.63
CA PHE A 34 -0.64 6.64 -4.54
C PHE A 34 -0.70 7.83 -3.59
N GLN A 35 -0.59 7.55 -2.30
CA GLN A 35 -0.33 8.54 -1.29
C GLN A 35 0.62 7.97 -0.23
N GLY A 36 1.73 8.65 0.00
CA GLY A 36 2.59 8.45 1.16
C GLY A 36 2.47 9.66 2.08
N ARG A 37 2.39 9.42 3.39
CA ARG A 37 2.37 10.48 4.41
C ARG A 37 3.32 10.13 5.56
N LYS A 38 4.13 11.09 6.00
CA LYS A 38 4.96 10.98 7.21
C LYS A 38 4.63 12.08 8.19
N ILE A 39 4.52 11.72 9.46
CA ILE A 39 4.39 12.66 10.57
C ILE A 39 4.87 11.98 11.86
N ASN A 40 5.66 12.70 12.67
CA ASN A 40 6.09 12.26 14.01
C ASN A 40 6.67 10.84 14.07
N GLY A 41 7.56 10.49 13.12
CA GLY A 41 8.22 9.19 13.09
C GLY A 41 7.33 8.04 12.59
N VAL A 42 6.12 8.31 12.12
CA VAL A 42 5.25 7.32 11.49
C VAL A 42 5.13 7.63 10.01
N CYS A 43 5.29 6.59 9.18
CA CYS A 43 5.01 6.62 7.76
C CYS A 43 3.77 5.76 7.48
N SER A 44 2.77 6.34 6.84
CA SER A 44 1.60 5.63 6.31
C SER A 44 1.60 5.73 4.79
N PHE A 45 1.21 4.67 4.11
CA PHE A 45 1.04 4.68 2.67
C PHE A 45 -0.28 3.99 2.28
N GLY A 46 -0.80 4.40 1.12
CA GLY A 46 -1.89 3.73 0.43
C GLY A 46 -1.68 3.85 -1.07
N PHE A 47 -2.00 2.79 -1.81
CA PHE A 47 -1.99 2.83 -3.27
C PHE A 47 -3.01 1.90 -3.89
N ASP A 48 -3.39 2.26 -5.11
CA ASP A 48 -4.29 1.51 -5.97
C ASP A 48 -3.54 1.13 -7.26
N LEU A 49 -3.57 -0.16 -7.60
CA LEU A 49 -2.98 -0.68 -8.83
C LEU A 49 -4.05 -1.33 -9.70
N ALA A 50 -4.13 -0.96 -10.98
CA ALA A 50 -4.93 -1.71 -11.94
C ALA A 50 -4.18 -2.99 -12.36
N ILE A 51 -4.87 -4.12 -12.39
CA ILE A 51 -4.30 -5.39 -12.85
C ILE A 51 -4.38 -5.45 -14.37
N THR A 52 -3.22 -5.56 -15.02
CA THR A 52 -3.09 -5.67 -16.49
C THR A 52 -2.77 -7.10 -16.93
N THR A 53 -2.25 -7.94 -16.02
CA THR A 53 -2.01 -9.37 -16.25
C THR A 53 -2.52 -10.15 -15.05
N LYS A 54 -3.26 -11.24 -15.31
CA LYS A 54 -3.82 -12.10 -14.27
C LYS A 54 -2.72 -12.73 -13.42
N PHE A 55 -2.91 -12.74 -12.09
CA PHE A 55 -2.09 -13.52 -11.16
C PHE A 55 -2.90 -14.73 -10.67
N ASN A 56 -2.46 -15.93 -11.03
CA ASN A 56 -3.15 -17.16 -10.66
C ASN A 56 -2.82 -17.54 -9.22
N ALA A 57 -3.85 -17.68 -8.38
CA ALA A 57 -3.70 -18.34 -7.09
C ALA A 57 -3.33 -19.82 -7.31
N GLY A 58 -2.54 -20.38 -6.40
CA GLY A 58 -2.07 -21.76 -6.47
C GLY A 58 -3.23 -22.75 -6.46
N ALA A 59 -3.14 -23.79 -7.29
CA ALA A 59 -4.14 -24.86 -7.36
C ALA A 59 -3.99 -25.93 -6.26
N THR A 60 -2.94 -25.85 -5.46
CA THR A 60 -2.62 -26.77 -4.36
C THR A 60 -2.24 -26.01 -3.10
N ALA A 61 -2.43 -26.62 -1.93
CA ALA A 61 -2.08 -26.03 -0.64
C ALA A 61 -0.64 -25.47 -0.65
N PRO A 62 -0.41 -24.22 -0.20
CA PRO A 62 -1.31 -23.38 0.59
C PRO A 62 -2.34 -22.53 -0.20
N TYR A 63 -2.61 -22.84 -1.48
CA TYR A 63 -3.59 -22.16 -2.34
C TYR A 63 -3.33 -20.66 -2.51
N ASN A 64 -2.06 -20.31 -2.62
CA ASN A 64 -1.58 -18.95 -2.52
C ASN A 64 -1.01 -18.43 -3.83
N LEU A 65 -0.89 -17.12 -3.99
CA LEU A 65 -0.15 -16.51 -5.09
C LEU A 65 1.35 -16.82 -4.91
N ALA A 66 2.07 -16.90 -6.03
CA ALA A 66 3.52 -16.83 -5.97
C ALA A 66 3.95 -15.47 -5.42
N ASP A 67 5.08 -15.43 -4.71
CA ASP A 67 5.66 -14.17 -4.24
C ASP A 67 5.96 -13.27 -5.44
N VAL A 68 5.16 -12.22 -5.61
CA VAL A 68 5.27 -11.27 -6.71
C VAL A 68 5.36 -9.86 -6.16
N VAL A 69 6.40 -9.14 -6.58
CA VAL A 69 6.55 -7.70 -6.33
C VAL A 69 5.51 -6.95 -7.18
N ILE A 70 4.54 -6.34 -6.51
CA ILE A 70 3.46 -5.58 -7.16
C ILE A 70 3.76 -4.07 -7.24
N ALA A 71 4.60 -3.56 -6.34
CA ALA A 71 5.00 -2.16 -6.37
C ALA A 71 6.31 -1.93 -5.59
N THR A 72 6.95 -0.78 -5.81
CA THR A 72 8.09 -0.30 -5.04
C THR A 72 7.80 1.11 -4.52
N LEU A 73 7.86 1.28 -3.20
CA LEU A 73 7.71 2.56 -2.52
C LEU A 73 8.87 3.52 -2.86
N PRO A 74 8.59 4.82 -3.02
CA PRO A 74 9.63 5.81 -3.29
C PRO A 74 10.64 5.92 -2.14
N ALA A 75 11.85 6.35 -2.46
CA ALA A 75 12.87 6.64 -1.46
C ALA A 75 12.34 7.64 -0.41
N GLY A 76 12.70 7.44 0.86
CA GLY A 76 12.21 8.25 1.97
C GLY A 76 10.82 7.88 2.49
N TYR A 77 10.15 6.89 1.89
CA TYR A 77 8.88 6.30 2.35
C TYR A 77 9.02 4.78 2.54
N ARG A 78 10.22 4.31 2.85
CA ARG A 78 10.55 2.88 3.03
C ARG A 78 10.76 2.59 4.51
N PRO A 79 10.38 1.39 4.99
CA PRO A 79 10.54 1.03 6.39
C PRO A 79 12.00 0.67 6.72
N ALA A 80 12.41 0.86 7.99
CA ALA A 80 13.75 0.50 8.46
C ALA A 80 13.96 -1.03 8.64
N ARG A 81 12.87 -1.80 8.68
CA ARG A 81 12.84 -3.26 8.69
C ARG A 81 11.71 -3.75 7.80
N THR A 82 11.71 -5.00 7.38
CA THR A 82 10.53 -5.56 6.69
C THR A 82 9.30 -5.47 7.60
N VAL A 83 8.20 -4.94 7.07
CA VAL A 83 6.91 -4.83 7.75
C VAL A 83 5.84 -5.48 6.90
N THR A 84 4.73 -5.85 7.55
CA THR A 84 3.56 -6.37 6.85
C THR A 84 2.55 -5.25 6.58
N ALA A 85 1.84 -5.37 5.46
CA ALA A 85 0.73 -4.53 5.06
C ALA A 85 -0.41 -5.43 4.59
N LEU A 86 -1.59 -4.85 4.36
CA LEU A 86 -2.76 -5.60 3.87
C LEU A 86 -3.15 -5.09 2.50
N TYR A 87 -3.67 -5.99 1.67
CA TYR A 87 -4.28 -5.65 0.39
C TYR A 87 -5.66 -6.28 0.23
N SER A 88 -6.46 -5.69 -0.66
CA SER A 88 -7.69 -6.31 -1.16
C SER A 88 -8.05 -5.81 -2.55
N THR A 89 -8.70 -6.65 -3.36
CA THR A 89 -9.38 -6.25 -4.60
C THR A 89 -10.89 -6.06 -4.42
N GLY A 90 -11.43 -6.44 -3.26
CA GLY A 90 -12.86 -6.65 -3.01
C GLY A 90 -13.30 -8.11 -3.17
N TYR A 91 -12.46 -8.95 -3.80
CA TYR A 91 -12.67 -10.39 -3.95
C TYR A 91 -11.48 -11.18 -3.41
N ALA A 92 -10.25 -10.80 -3.80
CA ALA A 92 -9.04 -11.28 -3.17
C ALA A 92 -8.65 -10.38 -2.00
N ASP A 93 -8.09 -10.98 -0.95
CA ASP A 93 -7.52 -10.27 0.19
C ASP A 93 -6.40 -11.10 0.82
N GLY A 94 -5.47 -10.40 1.47
CA GLY A 94 -4.35 -11.04 2.13
C GLY A 94 -3.29 -10.05 2.61
N GLU A 95 -2.12 -10.59 2.88
CA GLU A 95 -0.98 -9.86 3.42
C GLU A 95 0.05 -9.56 2.32
N CYS A 96 0.69 -8.41 2.45
CA CYS A 96 1.87 -8.02 1.69
C CYS A 96 3.06 -7.86 2.64
N ASP A 97 4.25 -8.23 2.19
CA ASP A 97 5.50 -7.79 2.80
C ASP A 97 5.97 -6.50 2.13
N VAL A 98 6.44 -5.55 2.95
CA VAL A 98 7.11 -4.32 2.51
C VAL A 98 8.55 -4.38 2.99
N THR A 99 9.47 -4.57 2.08
CA THR A 99 10.90 -4.72 2.41
C THR A 99 11.56 -3.35 2.66
N THR A 100 12.78 -3.36 3.20
CA THR A 100 13.59 -2.14 3.40
C THR A 100 13.97 -1.46 2.08
N ASN A 101 13.96 -2.21 0.96
CA ASN A 101 14.12 -1.67 -0.38
C ASN A 101 12.84 -1.00 -0.92
N GLY A 102 11.74 -1.07 -0.17
CA GLY A 102 10.43 -0.54 -0.53
C GLY A 102 9.62 -1.46 -1.42
N GLU A 103 10.12 -2.66 -1.74
CA GLU A 103 9.38 -3.64 -2.55
C GLU A 103 8.18 -4.15 -1.75
N VAL A 104 7.02 -4.13 -2.39
CA VAL A 104 5.76 -4.64 -1.84
C VAL A 104 5.43 -5.93 -2.57
N THR A 105 5.45 -7.04 -1.82
CA THR A 105 5.24 -8.39 -2.34
C THR A 105 3.96 -8.97 -1.75
N ILE A 106 3.02 -9.41 -2.58
CA ILE A 106 1.86 -10.15 -2.08
C ILE A 106 2.33 -11.52 -1.59
N ARG A 107 2.02 -11.83 -0.33
CA ARG A 107 2.45 -13.04 0.36
C ARG A 107 1.35 -14.04 0.59
N THR A 108 0.11 -13.61 0.77
CA THR A 108 -1.03 -14.50 1.02
C THR A 108 -2.23 -14.04 0.21
N THR A 109 -3.11 -14.96 -0.18
CA THR A 109 -4.43 -14.63 -0.73
C THR A 109 -5.46 -15.59 -0.16
N ASN A 110 -6.73 -15.21 -0.20
CA ASN A 110 -7.88 -16.03 0.20
C ASN A 110 -8.27 -17.10 -0.85
N THR A 111 -7.29 -17.66 -1.57
CA THR A 111 -7.44 -18.57 -2.73
C THR A 111 -8.01 -17.96 -4.01
N TYR A 112 -8.42 -16.69 -3.99
CA TYR A 112 -8.88 -15.99 -5.18
C TYR A 112 -7.70 -15.49 -6.03
N SER A 113 -7.81 -15.67 -7.35
CA SER A 113 -6.82 -15.16 -8.32
C SER A 113 -7.04 -13.66 -8.55
N LEU A 114 -5.98 -12.91 -8.78
CA LEU A 114 -6.11 -11.48 -9.11
C LEU A 114 -6.43 -11.34 -10.60
N GLU A 115 -7.65 -10.94 -10.94
CA GLU A 115 -8.15 -10.91 -12.31
C GLU A 115 -7.90 -9.56 -13.00
N VAL A 116 -7.75 -9.58 -14.33
CA VAL A 116 -7.60 -8.35 -15.13
C VAL A 116 -8.86 -7.50 -15.03
N GLY A 117 -8.69 -6.19 -14.85
CA GLY A 117 -9.79 -5.24 -14.64
C GLY A 117 -10.14 -5.01 -13.17
N GLU A 118 -9.63 -5.81 -12.25
CA GLU A 118 -9.69 -5.52 -10.82
C GLU A 118 -8.66 -4.47 -10.41
N THR A 119 -8.83 -3.92 -9.20
CA THR A 119 -7.90 -2.96 -8.60
C THR A 119 -7.40 -3.50 -7.27
N ILE A 120 -6.09 -3.67 -7.15
CA ILE A 120 -5.42 -3.98 -5.87
C ILE A 120 -5.35 -2.69 -5.07
N ARG A 121 -5.93 -2.69 -3.87
CA ARG A 121 -5.83 -1.59 -2.91
C ARG A 121 -4.97 -2.06 -1.75
N CYS A 122 -3.82 -1.44 -1.56
CA CYS A 122 -2.88 -1.80 -0.51
C CYS A 122 -2.63 -0.61 0.39
N SER A 123 -2.58 -0.84 1.70
CA SER A 123 -2.24 0.21 2.67
C SER A 123 -1.50 -0.36 3.87
N GLY A 124 -0.68 0.48 4.48
CA GLY A 124 0.08 0.12 5.66
C GLY A 124 0.61 1.35 6.39
N ALA A 125 1.04 1.13 7.63
CA ALA A 125 1.74 2.13 8.40
C ALA A 125 2.86 1.48 9.22
N PHE A 126 3.97 2.18 9.36
CA PHE A 126 5.13 1.72 10.12
C PHE A 126 5.86 2.89 10.79
N VAL A 127 6.66 2.55 11.79
CA VAL A 127 7.57 3.50 12.46
C VAL A 127 8.85 3.59 11.64
N LEU A 128 9.33 4.82 11.42
CA LEU A 128 10.58 5.14 10.72
C LEU A 128 11.80 4.84 11.58
#